data_AF-A0A818Z8R6-F1
#
_entry.id   AF-A0A818Z8R6-F1
#
_cell.length_a   1.000
_cell.length_b   1.000
_cell.length_c   1.000
_cell.angle_alpha   90.00
_cell.angle_beta   90.00
_cell.angle_gamma   90.00
#
_symmetry.space_group_name_H-M   'P 1'
#
loop_
_entity.id
_entity.type
_entity.pdbx_description
1 polymer ?
#
loop_
_entity_poly.entity_id
_entity_poly.type
_entity_poly.pdbx_seq_one_letter_code
_entity_poly.pdbx_strand_id
1 'polypeptide(L)'
;MRLASVPLFFYRYPKEAVEYCGLSAKITHDDQRAYDACRYYGALIVATLHGESKEELLDNNFYSKHKDWFGNEELHPDIMNIAQGSYKKEGGYDQGIRGTGYVVNALEAALWAFCYDKDSFEVGALAAVNLGDDTNTTAAIYGQLAGAYYGYSKLPRKWLNFLYGAKLIQCLSKWIVYEGERWRPNRLQESVSAISTHHQPHNNTIYSPNKLTVNSNAHTPVSPYNSQRFPGKHSEIRQCPVSHLVHQVVVIEPNINKKSNLKPMVPNKVIEIVTPQAASNYNNYSHLQPVSNNLMSSLHPKPLQIAVSMPVSKRKTMQVPKKFETCEDVCTWIMSLDEEYVRYVPNFRRNNIDAFHLLCYVDKKKLIQLGVQKSTDQQRILEAIEALRKTLNVTAGKKNEGRL
;
A
#
# COMPACT_ATOMS: atom_id res chain seq x y z
N MET A 1 -6.28 4.08 3.80
CA MET A 1 -6.01 2.62 3.72
C MET A 1 -4.94 2.07 4.67
N ARG A 2 -4.11 2.87 5.37
CA ARG A 2 -3.02 2.37 6.24
C ARG A 2 -3.23 2.63 7.74
N LEU A 3 -4.47 2.77 8.18
CA LEU A 3 -4.78 3.44 9.45
C LEU A 3 -4.67 2.51 10.67
N ALA A 4 -5.09 1.25 10.55
CA ALA A 4 -5.42 0.36 11.67
C ALA A 4 -4.36 0.23 12.77
N SER A 5 -3.07 0.38 12.46
CA SER A 5 -2.02 0.35 13.49
C SER A 5 -2.19 1.43 14.55
N VAL A 6 -2.70 2.61 14.19
CA VAL A 6 -2.87 3.75 15.12
C VAL A 6 -4.01 3.50 16.12
N PRO A 7 -5.27 3.26 15.71
CA PRO A 7 -6.35 3.01 16.67
C PRO A 7 -6.13 1.72 17.46
N LEU A 8 -5.48 0.70 16.90
CA LEU A 8 -5.10 -0.51 17.66
C LEU A 8 -4.09 -0.23 18.77
N PHE A 9 -3.15 0.70 18.56
CA PHE A 9 -2.16 1.07 19.57
C PHE A 9 -2.79 1.92 20.68
N PHE A 10 -3.61 2.91 20.30
CA PHE A 10 -4.13 3.92 21.22
C PHE A 10 -5.55 3.64 21.73
N TYR A 11 -6.13 2.46 21.49
CA TYR A 11 -7.57 2.19 21.73
C TYR A 11 -8.05 2.58 23.13
N ARG A 12 -7.22 2.39 24.17
CA ARG A 12 -7.53 2.75 25.57
C ARG A 12 -7.71 4.26 25.83
N TYR A 13 -7.32 5.09 24.87
CA TYR A 13 -7.32 6.55 24.94
C TYR A 13 -8.00 7.12 23.68
N PRO A 14 -9.35 7.07 23.59
CA PRO A 14 -10.05 7.36 22.34
C PRO A 14 -9.77 8.74 21.73
N LYS A 15 -9.61 9.77 22.58
CA LYS A 15 -9.30 11.13 22.13
C LYS A 15 -7.93 11.18 21.45
N GLU A 16 -6.90 10.66 22.11
CA GLU A 16 -5.55 10.56 21.57
C GLU A 16 -5.50 9.64 20.33
N ALA A 17 -6.26 8.54 20.32
CA ALA A 17 -6.36 7.65 19.17
C ALA A 17 -6.93 8.37 17.95
N VAL A 18 -8.04 9.10 18.09
CA VAL A 18 -8.67 9.86 17.02
C VAL A 18 -7.75 10.97 16.52
N GLU A 19 -7.12 11.73 17.42
CA GLU A 19 -6.14 12.77 17.07
C GLU A 19 -4.98 12.19 16.27
N TYR A 20 -4.33 11.14 16.75
CA TYR A 20 -3.19 10.51 16.09
C TYR A 20 -3.57 9.82 14.78
N CYS A 21 -4.80 9.32 14.65
CA CYS A 21 -5.31 8.84 13.37
C CYS A 21 -5.28 9.96 12.32
N GLY A 22 -5.79 11.14 12.67
CA GLY A 22 -5.72 12.33 11.82
C GLY A 22 -4.28 12.73 11.50
N LEU A 23 -3.43 12.91 12.52
CA LEU A 23 -2.04 13.34 12.32
C LEU A 23 -1.23 12.37 11.43
N SER A 24 -1.51 11.07 11.48
CA SER A 24 -0.85 10.07 10.63
C SER A 24 -1.10 10.28 9.12
N ALA A 25 -2.21 10.93 8.75
CA ALA A 25 -2.53 11.26 7.36
C ALA A 25 -1.65 12.41 6.84
N LYS A 26 -1.48 13.46 7.65
CA LYS A 26 -0.79 14.72 7.30
C LYS A 26 0.67 14.53 6.87
N ILE A 27 1.30 13.43 7.28
CA ILE A 27 2.68 13.10 6.89
C ILE A 27 2.83 13.00 5.36
N THR A 28 1.80 12.50 4.66
CA THR A 28 1.87 12.33 3.19
C THR A 28 0.65 12.85 2.43
N HIS A 29 -0.44 13.19 3.12
CA HIS A 29 -1.68 13.67 2.53
C HIS A 29 -2.15 14.90 3.32
N ASP A 30 -1.71 16.08 2.86
CA ASP A 30 -2.07 17.37 3.45
C ASP A 30 -3.41 17.87 2.88
N ASP A 31 -4.48 17.11 3.13
CA ASP A 31 -5.87 17.46 2.78
C ASP A 31 -6.77 17.24 4.00
N GLN A 32 -7.61 18.22 4.30
CA GLN A 32 -8.50 18.19 5.47
C GLN A 32 -9.45 16.99 5.45
N ARG A 33 -9.94 16.57 4.26
CA ARG A 33 -10.78 15.39 4.11
C ARG A 33 -10.02 14.12 4.44
N ALA A 34 -8.73 14.03 4.09
CA ALA A 34 -7.91 12.87 4.42
C ALA A 34 -7.65 12.78 5.93
N TYR A 35 -7.38 13.93 6.56
CA TYR A 35 -7.24 14.05 8.01
C TYR A 35 -8.53 13.64 8.73
N ASP A 36 -9.68 14.20 8.36
CA ASP A 36 -10.96 13.93 9.01
C ASP A 36 -11.52 12.54 8.70
N ALA A 37 -11.28 12.00 7.50
CA ALA A 37 -11.58 10.61 7.18
C ALA A 37 -10.83 9.66 8.11
N CYS A 38 -9.55 9.93 8.39
CA CYS A 38 -8.77 9.12 9.31
C CYS A 38 -9.25 9.27 10.76
N ARG A 39 -9.61 10.49 11.20
CA ARG A 39 -10.21 10.71 12.54
C ARG A 39 -11.49 9.91 12.72
N TYR A 40 -12.44 10.08 11.80
CA TYR A 40 -13.73 9.39 11.86
C TYR A 40 -13.58 7.87 11.76
N TYR A 41 -12.78 7.38 10.80
CA TYR A 41 -12.57 5.95 10.63
C TYR A 41 -11.80 5.33 11.81
N GLY A 42 -10.86 6.08 12.40
CA GLY A 42 -10.16 5.69 13.62
C GLY A 42 -11.12 5.55 14.80
N ALA A 43 -12.06 6.49 14.97
CA ALA A 43 -13.08 6.43 16.00
C ALA A 43 -13.95 5.17 15.87
N LEU A 44 -14.37 4.80 14.66
CA LEU A 44 -15.13 3.56 14.43
C LEU A 44 -14.35 2.30 14.83
N ILE A 45 -13.05 2.24 14.54
CA ILE A 45 -12.21 1.12 14.96
C ILE A 45 -12.05 1.09 16.48
N VAL A 46 -11.85 2.25 17.13
CA VAL A 46 -11.74 2.32 18.61
C VAL A 46 -13.04 1.88 19.28
N ALA A 47 -14.19 2.39 18.82
CA ALA A 47 -15.52 1.99 19.28
C ALA A 47 -15.75 0.48 19.16
N THR A 48 -15.33 -0.09 18.03
CA THR A 48 -15.37 -1.55 17.80
C THR A 48 -14.55 -2.30 18.85
N LEU A 49 -13.33 -1.84 19.16
CA LEU A 49 -12.45 -2.45 20.16
C LEU A 49 -12.99 -2.28 21.59
N HIS A 50 -13.86 -1.30 21.82
CA HIS A 50 -14.61 -1.12 23.06
C HIS A 50 -15.92 -1.93 23.12
N GLY A 51 -16.22 -2.70 22.07
CA GLY A 51 -17.34 -3.64 22.05
C GLY A 51 -18.67 -3.02 21.60
N GLU A 52 -18.66 -1.85 20.97
CA GLU A 52 -19.87 -1.29 20.37
C GLU A 52 -20.42 -2.22 19.27
N SER A 53 -21.75 -2.34 19.26
CA SER A 53 -22.50 -3.11 18.29
C SER A 53 -22.44 -2.51 16.90
N LYS A 54 -22.81 -3.28 15.88
CA LYS A 54 -22.80 -2.80 14.51
C LYS A 54 -23.81 -1.67 14.31
N GLU A 55 -24.94 -1.77 14.99
CA GLU A 55 -26.00 -0.78 15.00
C GLU A 55 -25.52 0.55 15.58
N GLU A 56 -24.72 0.52 16.65
CA GLU A 56 -24.10 1.70 17.25
C GLU A 56 -23.05 2.33 16.33
N LEU A 57 -22.17 1.51 15.75
CA LEU A 57 -21.14 1.96 14.80
C LEU A 57 -21.74 2.60 13.55
N LEU A 58 -22.87 2.10 13.07
CA LEU A 58 -23.57 2.59 11.89
C LEU A 58 -24.63 3.65 12.23
N ASP A 59 -24.80 4.08 13.48
CA ASP A 59 -25.76 5.12 13.84
C ASP A 59 -25.41 6.45 13.17
N ASN A 60 -26.40 7.14 12.57
CA ASN A 60 -26.20 8.45 11.94
C ASN A 60 -25.74 9.53 12.94
N ASN A 61 -25.92 9.28 14.25
CA ASN A 61 -25.47 10.12 15.35
C ASN A 61 -24.17 9.62 16.00
N PHE A 62 -23.48 8.60 15.45
CA PHE A 62 -22.24 8.06 16.01
C PHE A 62 -21.24 9.18 16.33
N TYR A 63 -21.04 10.13 15.39
CA TYR A 63 -20.15 11.26 15.60
C TYR A 63 -20.57 12.12 16.79
N SER A 64 -21.85 12.45 16.91
CA SER A 64 -22.39 13.28 17.99
C SER A 64 -22.27 12.58 19.35
N LYS A 65 -22.51 11.26 19.41
CA LYS A 65 -22.35 10.44 20.62
C LYS A 65 -20.90 10.37 21.10
N HIS A 66 -19.95 10.49 20.17
CA HIS A 66 -18.51 10.42 20.44
C HIS A 66 -17.79 11.76 20.28
N LYS A 67 -18.51 12.89 20.33
CA LYS A 67 -17.97 14.22 20.02
C LYS A 67 -16.72 14.57 20.84
N ASP A 68 -16.67 14.14 22.10
CA ASP A 68 -15.53 14.38 23.00
C ASP A 68 -14.21 13.76 22.52
N TRP A 69 -14.24 12.72 21.68
CA TRP A 69 -13.05 12.10 21.10
C TRP A 69 -12.43 12.96 19.99
N PHE A 70 -13.23 13.81 19.36
CA PHE A 70 -12.79 14.66 18.26
C PHE A 70 -12.21 15.99 18.74
N GLY A 71 -12.26 16.30 20.04
CA GLY A 71 -11.81 17.59 20.55
C GLY A 71 -12.66 18.74 20.00
N ASN A 72 -12.03 19.88 19.70
CA ASN A 72 -12.76 21.10 19.29
C ASN A 72 -12.89 21.25 17.76
N GLU A 73 -12.30 20.34 16.98
CA GLU A 73 -12.32 20.41 15.51
C GLU A 73 -13.47 19.56 14.96
N GLU A 74 -14.38 20.21 14.22
CA GLU A 74 -15.45 19.51 13.51
C GLU A 74 -14.91 18.73 12.32
N LEU A 75 -15.67 17.73 11.85
CA LEU A 75 -15.34 17.00 10.63
C LEU A 75 -15.63 17.87 9.40
N HIS A 76 -14.77 17.76 8.38
CA HIS A 76 -15.06 18.28 7.06
C HIS A 76 -16.45 17.86 6.57
N PRO A 77 -17.24 18.74 5.90
CA PRO A 77 -18.62 18.46 5.48
C PRO A 77 -18.79 17.15 4.70
N ASP A 78 -17.89 16.85 3.75
CA ASP A 78 -17.91 15.59 3.01
C ASP A 78 -17.82 14.35 3.91
N ILE A 79 -17.02 14.41 4.97
CA ILE A 79 -16.87 13.30 5.93
C ILE A 79 -18.06 13.26 6.90
N MET A 80 -18.60 14.43 7.27
CA MET A 80 -19.83 14.50 8.05
C MET A 80 -21.01 13.87 7.30
N ASN A 81 -21.14 14.09 5.98
CA ASN A 81 -22.16 13.47 5.15
C ASN A 81 -22.06 11.93 5.18
N ILE A 82 -20.84 11.39 5.14
CA ILE A 82 -20.58 9.96 5.33
C ILE A 82 -21.00 9.52 6.74
N ALA A 83 -20.59 10.26 7.78
CA ALA A 83 -20.94 9.95 9.16
C ALA A 83 -22.46 9.95 9.43
N GLN A 84 -23.21 10.71 8.64
CA GLN A 84 -24.67 10.77 8.66
C GLN A 84 -25.34 9.70 7.79
N GLY A 85 -24.56 8.79 7.20
CA GLY A 85 -25.08 7.57 6.56
C GLY A 85 -25.23 7.65 5.05
N SER A 86 -24.52 8.54 4.34
CA SER A 86 -24.58 8.61 2.86
C SER A 86 -24.25 7.27 2.17
N TYR A 87 -23.51 6.39 2.84
CA TYR A 87 -23.16 5.05 2.38
C TYR A 87 -24.30 4.02 2.50
N LYS A 88 -25.43 4.31 3.15
CA LYS A 88 -26.54 3.34 3.40
C LYS A 88 -27.46 3.18 2.18
N LYS A 89 -26.86 2.78 1.05
CA LYS A 89 -27.54 2.65 -0.25
C LYS A 89 -27.64 1.18 -0.66
N GLU A 90 -28.82 0.59 -0.60
CA GLU A 90 -29.01 -0.85 -0.90
C GLU A 90 -28.46 -1.27 -2.27
N GLY A 91 -28.57 -0.41 -3.28
CA GLY A 91 -28.13 -0.68 -4.66
C GLY A 91 -26.64 -0.49 -4.91
N GLY A 92 -25.85 -0.05 -3.92
CA GLY A 92 -24.40 0.10 -4.04
C GLY A 92 -23.98 0.92 -5.27
N TYR A 93 -23.33 0.24 -6.22
CA TYR A 93 -22.85 0.86 -7.47
C TYR A 93 -23.97 1.56 -8.25
N ASP A 94 -25.16 0.96 -8.35
CA ASP A 94 -26.28 1.54 -9.12
C ASP A 94 -26.84 2.82 -8.50
N GLN A 95 -26.58 3.03 -7.20
CA GLN A 95 -26.97 4.24 -6.45
C GLN A 95 -25.79 5.19 -6.19
N GLY A 96 -24.71 5.03 -6.97
CA GLY A 96 -23.59 5.96 -7.00
C GLY A 96 -22.49 5.71 -5.96
N ILE A 97 -22.49 4.58 -5.24
CA ILE A 97 -21.32 4.20 -4.43
C ILE A 97 -20.14 3.91 -5.38
N ARG A 98 -19.03 4.60 -5.18
CA ARG A 98 -17.82 4.45 -6.00
C ARG A 98 -16.61 4.31 -5.09
N GLY A 99 -15.81 3.27 -5.29
CA GLY A 99 -14.57 3.04 -4.54
C GLY A 99 -13.36 3.60 -5.27
N THR A 100 -13.32 4.90 -5.56
CA THR A 100 -12.19 5.50 -6.30
C THR A 100 -11.01 5.84 -5.36
N GLY A 101 -9.87 6.25 -5.92
CA GLY A 101 -8.73 6.76 -5.14
C GLY A 101 -8.99 8.06 -4.37
N TYR A 102 -10.19 8.66 -4.50
CA TYR A 102 -10.59 9.83 -3.71
C TYR A 102 -11.06 9.38 -2.33
N VAL A 103 -10.49 9.95 -1.25
CA VAL A 103 -10.68 9.46 0.12
C VAL A 103 -12.13 9.41 0.58
N VAL A 104 -12.95 10.39 0.17
CA VAL A 104 -14.38 10.46 0.52
C VAL A 104 -15.11 9.26 -0.10
N ASN A 105 -14.91 9.03 -1.40
CA ASN A 105 -15.48 7.90 -2.13
C ASN A 105 -15.01 6.55 -1.56
N ALA A 106 -13.71 6.41 -1.32
CA ALA A 106 -13.13 5.19 -0.77
C ALA A 106 -13.69 4.84 0.63
N LEU A 107 -13.87 5.84 1.49
CA LEU A 107 -14.44 5.67 2.82
C LEU A 107 -15.94 5.33 2.74
N GLU A 108 -16.71 6.06 1.92
CA GLU A 108 -18.14 5.80 1.71
C GLU A 108 -18.36 4.37 1.20
N ALA A 109 -17.58 3.93 0.20
CA ALA A 109 -17.65 2.59 -0.36
C ALA A 109 -17.29 1.48 0.66
N ALA A 110 -16.28 1.72 1.50
CA ALA A 110 -15.90 0.76 2.53
C ALA A 110 -16.96 0.61 3.63
N LEU A 111 -17.59 1.71 4.04
CA LEU A 111 -18.68 1.69 5.01
C LEU A 111 -19.97 1.12 4.41
N TRP A 112 -20.23 1.34 3.13
CA TRP A 112 -21.29 0.64 2.40
C TRP A 112 -21.07 -0.87 2.46
N ALA A 113 -19.86 -1.34 2.16
CA ALA A 113 -19.54 -2.76 2.21
C ALA A 113 -19.70 -3.34 3.63
N PHE A 114 -19.33 -2.59 4.67
CA PHE A 114 -19.57 -2.97 6.06
C PHE A 114 -21.05 -3.00 6.42
N CYS A 115 -21.86 -2.06 5.93
CA CYS A 115 -23.32 -2.08 6.09
C CYS A 115 -23.98 -3.27 5.35
N TYR A 116 -23.41 -3.70 4.21
CA TYR A 116 -23.97 -4.72 3.33
C TYR A 116 -23.57 -6.17 3.68
N ASP A 117 -22.53 -6.37 4.50
CA ASP A 117 -21.84 -7.66 4.61
C ASP A 117 -22.62 -8.83 5.24
N LYS A 118 -23.88 -8.63 5.68
CA LYS A 118 -24.75 -9.68 6.24
C LYS A 118 -24.06 -10.51 7.33
N ASP A 119 -23.38 -9.83 8.26
CA ASP A 119 -22.67 -10.45 9.38
C ASP A 119 -21.54 -11.41 8.98
N SER A 120 -20.95 -11.16 7.81
CA SER A 120 -19.88 -11.98 7.26
C SER A 120 -18.76 -11.14 6.65
N PHE A 121 -17.56 -11.26 7.22
CA PHE A 121 -16.35 -10.65 6.67
C PHE A 121 -16.16 -10.97 5.17
N GLU A 122 -16.46 -12.21 4.77
CA GLU A 122 -16.30 -12.65 3.38
C GLU A 122 -17.25 -11.91 2.43
N VAL A 123 -18.52 -11.78 2.82
CA VAL A 123 -19.53 -11.13 1.98
C VAL A 123 -19.20 -9.65 1.78
N GLY A 124 -18.83 -8.94 2.84
CA GLY A 124 -18.45 -7.53 2.72
C GLY A 124 -17.13 -7.32 1.97
N ALA A 125 -16.13 -8.17 2.17
CA ALA A 125 -14.87 -8.09 1.43
C ALA A 125 -15.10 -8.29 -0.08
N LEU A 126 -15.92 -9.27 -0.45
CA LEU A 126 -16.30 -9.50 -1.84
C LEU A 126 -17.14 -8.35 -2.39
N ALA A 127 -18.06 -7.76 -1.61
CA ALA A 127 -18.82 -6.59 -2.00
C ALA A 127 -17.91 -5.38 -2.27
N ALA A 128 -16.95 -5.11 -1.39
CA ALA A 128 -15.97 -4.04 -1.54
C ALA A 128 -15.11 -4.21 -2.81
N VAL A 129 -14.69 -5.43 -3.13
CA VAL A 129 -13.91 -5.72 -4.36
C VAL A 129 -14.79 -5.62 -5.61
N ASN A 130 -16.03 -6.11 -5.56
CA ASN A 130 -16.92 -6.13 -6.73
C ASN A 130 -17.52 -4.75 -7.07
N LEU A 131 -17.35 -3.72 -6.23
CA LEU A 131 -17.64 -2.34 -6.60
C LEU A 131 -16.77 -1.84 -7.77
N GLY A 132 -15.62 -2.47 -8.02
CA GLY A 132 -14.68 -2.03 -9.06
C GLY A 132 -13.86 -0.82 -8.63
N ASP A 133 -13.38 -0.04 -9.61
CA ASP A 133 -12.52 1.12 -9.42
C ASP A 133 -11.22 0.78 -8.66
N ASP A 134 -10.92 1.46 -7.55
CA ASP A 134 -9.73 1.24 -6.71
C ASP A 134 -10.01 0.15 -5.65
N THR A 135 -10.27 -1.06 -6.16
CA THR A 135 -10.70 -2.22 -5.37
C THR A 135 -9.76 -2.57 -4.22
N ASN A 136 -8.44 -2.46 -4.41
CA ASN A 136 -7.45 -2.72 -3.37
C ASN A 136 -7.59 -1.76 -2.19
N THR A 137 -7.82 -0.46 -2.46
CA THR A 137 -7.99 0.56 -1.42
C THR A 137 -9.30 0.34 -0.67
N THR A 138 -10.42 0.16 -1.36
CA THR A 138 -11.73 -0.03 -0.73
C THR A 138 -11.77 -1.30 0.12
N ALA A 139 -11.28 -2.43 -0.41
CA ALA A 139 -11.20 -3.69 0.34
C ALA A 139 -10.23 -3.61 1.54
N ALA A 140 -9.10 -2.90 1.39
CA ALA A 140 -8.17 -2.68 2.50
C ALA A 140 -8.77 -1.79 3.59
N ILE A 141 -9.53 -0.75 3.23
CA ILE A 141 -10.26 0.05 4.22
C ILE A 141 -11.28 -0.85 4.91
N TYR A 142 -12.24 -1.44 4.20
CA TYR A 142 -13.24 -2.36 4.76
C TYR A 142 -12.63 -3.40 5.71
N GLY A 143 -11.57 -4.08 5.29
CA GLY A 143 -10.94 -5.15 6.06
C GLY A 143 -10.37 -4.70 7.41
N GLN A 144 -10.06 -3.41 7.60
CA GLN A 144 -9.60 -2.88 8.88
C GLN A 144 -10.73 -2.84 9.92
N LEU A 145 -11.87 -2.24 9.58
CA LEU A 145 -13.02 -2.15 10.48
C LEU A 145 -13.69 -3.51 10.65
N ALA A 146 -14.00 -4.20 9.55
CA ALA A 146 -14.61 -5.52 9.61
C ALA A 146 -13.71 -6.55 10.30
N GLY A 147 -12.39 -6.46 10.12
CA GLY A 147 -11.44 -7.33 10.81
C GLY A 147 -11.38 -7.07 12.32
N ALA A 148 -11.48 -5.81 12.75
CA ALA A 148 -11.60 -5.45 14.16
C ALA A 148 -12.93 -5.95 14.75
N TYR A 149 -14.02 -5.84 13.99
CA TYR A 149 -15.38 -6.18 14.42
C TYR A 149 -15.60 -7.69 14.53
N TYR A 150 -15.34 -8.44 13.45
CA TYR A 150 -15.53 -9.90 13.45
C TYR A 150 -14.45 -10.65 14.22
N GLY A 151 -13.27 -10.06 14.33
CA GLY A 151 -12.11 -10.69 14.94
C GLY A 151 -11.44 -11.72 14.04
N TYR A 152 -10.18 -12.04 14.37
CA TYR A 152 -9.30 -12.88 13.54
C TYR A 152 -9.85 -14.29 13.29
N SER A 153 -10.58 -14.88 14.25
CA SER A 153 -11.11 -16.25 14.16
C SER A 153 -12.25 -16.40 13.14
N LYS A 154 -12.91 -15.30 12.79
CA LYS A 154 -14.03 -15.26 11.83
C LYS A 154 -13.58 -14.97 10.39
N LEU A 155 -12.29 -14.70 10.17
CA LEU A 155 -11.75 -14.46 8.83
C LEU A 155 -11.68 -15.77 8.02
N PRO A 156 -11.94 -15.76 6.70
CA PRO A 156 -11.92 -16.96 5.88
C PRO A 156 -10.55 -17.64 5.89
N ARG A 157 -10.48 -18.88 6.41
CA ARG A 157 -9.21 -19.59 6.57
C ARG A 157 -8.48 -19.82 5.24
N LYS A 158 -9.26 -20.06 4.17
CA LYS A 158 -8.74 -20.18 2.80
C LYS A 158 -7.92 -18.94 2.41
N TRP A 159 -8.38 -17.73 2.72
CA TRP A 159 -7.66 -16.49 2.39
C TRP A 159 -6.43 -16.30 3.27
N LEU A 160 -6.55 -16.57 4.57
CA LEU A 160 -5.42 -16.50 5.50
C LEU A 160 -4.25 -17.42 5.12
N ASN A 161 -4.54 -18.60 4.56
CA ASN A 161 -3.53 -19.56 4.14
C ASN A 161 -2.70 -19.08 2.92
N PHE A 162 -3.25 -18.18 2.10
CA PHE A 162 -2.55 -17.60 0.93
C PHE A 162 -1.94 -16.22 1.22
N LEU A 163 -2.24 -15.62 2.37
CA LEU A 163 -1.75 -14.30 2.71
C LEU A 163 -0.22 -14.30 2.90
N TYR A 164 0.49 -13.63 2.00
CA TYR A 164 1.93 -13.45 2.13
C TYR A 164 2.26 -12.68 3.42
N GLY A 165 3.29 -13.12 4.14
CA GLY A 165 3.71 -12.48 5.39
C GLY A 165 2.71 -12.60 6.55
N ALA A 166 1.71 -13.49 6.48
CA ALA A 166 0.67 -13.62 7.53
C ALA A 166 1.23 -13.72 8.96
N LYS A 167 2.32 -14.47 9.16
CA LYS A 167 2.96 -14.61 10.48
C LYS A 167 3.61 -13.31 10.96
N LEU A 168 4.24 -12.54 10.06
CA LEU A 168 4.80 -11.23 10.38
C LEU A 168 3.69 -10.25 10.77
N ILE A 169 2.62 -10.18 9.98
CA ILE A 169 1.47 -9.31 10.25
C ILE A 169 0.87 -9.64 11.62
N GLN A 170 0.66 -10.93 11.93
CA GLN A 170 0.18 -11.36 13.25
C GLN A 170 1.11 -10.98 14.39
N CYS A 171 2.43 -11.12 14.22
CA CYS A 171 3.40 -10.70 15.22
C CYS A 171 3.35 -9.18 15.44
N LEU A 172 3.28 -8.39 14.37
CA LEU A 172 3.15 -6.93 14.45
C LEU A 172 1.84 -6.52 15.14
N SER A 173 0.72 -7.13 14.79
CA SER A 173 -0.57 -6.85 15.44
C SER A 173 -0.52 -7.13 16.94
N LYS A 174 0.07 -8.26 17.36
CA LYS A 174 0.25 -8.59 18.78
C LYS A 174 1.17 -7.59 19.48
N TRP A 175 2.26 -7.21 18.84
CA TRP A 175 3.21 -6.24 19.38
C TRP A 175 2.58 -4.85 19.55
N ILE A 176 1.83 -4.37 18.56
CA ILE A 176 1.10 -3.09 18.60
C ILE A 176 0.18 -3.03 19.83
N VAL A 177 -0.62 -4.08 20.06
CA VAL A 177 -1.53 -4.12 21.21
C VAL A 177 -0.74 -4.17 22.52
N TYR A 178 0.30 -5.00 22.59
CA TYR A 178 1.15 -5.14 23.77
C TYR A 178 1.84 -3.83 24.18
N GLU A 179 2.38 -3.07 23.24
CA GLU A 179 2.98 -1.76 23.51
C GLU A 179 1.92 -0.70 23.81
N GLY A 180 0.80 -0.73 23.09
CA GLY A 180 -0.34 0.16 23.33
C GLY A 180 -0.90 0.05 24.75
N GLU A 181 -0.96 -1.17 25.31
CA GLU A 181 -1.38 -1.41 26.69
C GLU A 181 -0.47 -0.77 27.74
N ARG A 182 0.80 -0.55 27.40
CA ARG A 182 1.84 0.04 28.25
C ARG A 182 2.01 1.53 28.05
N TRP A 183 1.58 2.02 26.90
CA TRP A 183 1.60 3.44 26.61
C TRP A 183 0.74 4.22 27.60
N ARG A 184 1.24 5.37 28.03
CA ARG A 184 0.52 6.33 28.87
C ARG A 184 0.71 7.71 28.25
N PRO A 185 -0.33 8.56 28.23
CA PRO A 185 -0.15 9.95 27.86
C PRO A 185 0.81 10.61 28.84
N ASN A 186 1.70 11.49 28.37
CA ASN A 186 2.75 12.16 29.17
C ASN A 186 2.22 13.07 30.31
N ARG A 187 0.92 13.06 30.61
CA ARG A 187 0.32 13.81 31.72
C ARG A 187 0.64 13.27 33.12
N LEU A 188 1.32 12.13 33.25
CA LEU A 188 1.75 11.59 34.55
C LEU A 188 3.24 11.85 34.89
N GLN A 189 4.03 12.45 34.01
CA GLN A 189 5.44 12.76 34.30
C GLN A 189 5.64 14.07 35.09
N GLU A 190 4.65 14.96 35.18
CA GLU A 190 4.77 16.23 35.92
C GLU A 190 4.48 16.13 37.43
N SER A 191 4.10 14.95 37.95
CA SER A 191 3.78 14.79 39.39
C SER A 191 4.85 14.07 40.22
N VAL A 192 6.05 13.86 39.68
CA VAL A 192 7.18 13.33 40.44
C VAL A 192 8.13 14.47 40.81
N SER A 193 7.96 14.94 42.04
CA SER A 193 8.92 15.69 42.87
C SER A 193 9.33 17.11 42.41
N ALA A 194 8.50 18.09 42.76
CA ALA A 194 9.03 19.29 43.40
C ALA A 194 9.53 18.89 44.81
N ILE A 195 10.69 18.22 44.88
CA ILE A 195 11.47 18.21 46.12
C ILE A 195 12.07 19.61 46.22
N SER A 196 11.47 20.40 47.11
CA SER A 196 12.00 21.70 47.52
C SER A 196 13.40 21.51 48.10
N THR A 197 14.43 21.76 47.30
CA THR A 197 15.76 22.07 47.83
C THR A 197 15.79 23.57 48.07
N HIS A 198 15.47 23.98 49.30
CA HIS A 198 15.92 25.26 49.81
C HIS A 198 17.45 25.29 49.77
N HIS A 199 18.00 25.98 48.77
CA HIS A 199 19.36 26.50 48.84
C HIS A 199 19.28 28.02 48.84
N GLN A 200 19.47 28.59 50.03
CA GLN A 200 19.78 30.00 50.18
C GLN A 200 21.18 30.24 49.57
N PRO A 201 21.35 31.23 48.68
CA PRO A 201 22.68 31.68 48.33
C PRO A 201 23.17 32.65 49.41
N HIS A 202 24.28 32.29 50.05
CA HIS A 202 25.04 33.21 50.89
C HIS A 202 25.63 34.33 50.04
N ASN A 203 25.40 35.57 50.48
CA ASN A 203 26.09 36.77 50.01
C ASN A 203 27.59 36.69 50.29
N ASN A 204 28.39 37.12 49.31
CA ASN A 204 29.61 37.93 49.43
C ASN A 204 30.10 38.27 47.99
N THR A 205 30.69 39.41 47.59
CA THR A 205 30.90 40.77 48.08
C THR A 205 31.55 41.52 46.88
N ILE A 206 31.05 42.72 46.56
CA ILE A 206 31.71 43.89 45.93
C ILE A 206 32.32 43.74 44.51
N TYR A 207 31.78 44.50 43.55
CA TYR A 207 32.47 45.63 42.89
C TYR A 207 31.46 46.48 42.08
N SER A 208 31.50 47.79 42.32
CA SER A 208 30.94 48.90 41.55
C SER A 208 32.00 50.02 41.63
N PRO A 209 32.07 51.04 40.74
CA PRO A 209 30.92 51.69 40.09
C PRO A 209 31.18 52.23 38.65
N ASN A 210 30.11 52.66 37.95
CA ASN A 210 30.00 54.07 37.54
C ASN A 210 28.62 54.47 37.01
N LYS A 211 28.24 55.68 37.45
CA LYS A 211 26.98 56.44 37.27
C LYS A 211 26.75 56.91 35.83
N LEU A 212 25.49 57.16 35.47
CA LEU A 212 24.98 58.52 35.20
C LEU A 212 23.44 58.53 35.09
N THR A 213 22.84 59.43 35.86
CA THR A 213 21.42 59.79 35.96
C THR A 213 21.12 61.06 35.16
N VAL A 214 19.84 61.30 34.82
CA VAL A 214 19.04 62.57 34.92
C VAL A 214 17.93 62.51 33.84
N ASN A 215 16.64 62.34 34.15
CA ASN A 215 15.60 63.23 34.73
C ASN A 215 14.75 64.02 33.71
N SER A 216 13.45 64.05 34.02
CA SER A 216 12.23 64.56 33.35
C SER A 216 12.15 66.07 33.05
N ASN A 217 11.41 66.48 32.00
CA ASN A 217 10.15 67.26 32.08
C ASN A 217 9.61 67.87 30.75
N ALA A 218 8.26 67.95 30.70
CA ALA A 218 7.41 69.02 30.14
C ALA A 218 6.83 68.98 28.69
N HIS A 219 5.49 68.80 28.67
CA HIS A 219 4.43 69.58 28.00
C HIS A 219 4.20 69.59 26.46
N THR A 220 3.12 68.87 26.10
CA THR A 220 1.98 69.16 25.17
C THR A 220 1.72 70.63 24.78
N PRO A 221 1.12 70.97 23.59
CA PRO A 221 -0.31 70.71 23.32
C PRO A 221 -0.84 70.51 21.86
N VAL A 222 -1.95 69.76 21.77
CA VAL A 222 -3.22 69.98 21.01
C VAL A 222 -3.29 69.83 19.46
N SER A 223 -4.37 69.11 19.05
CA SER A 223 -4.98 68.78 17.73
C SER A 223 -5.60 70.02 17.01
N PRO A 224 -6.44 69.99 15.92
CA PRO A 224 -6.97 68.90 15.04
C PRO A 224 -7.08 69.25 13.52
N TYR A 225 -7.78 68.37 12.75
CA TYR A 225 -8.52 68.57 11.48
C TYR A 225 -7.98 68.05 10.12
N ASN A 226 -8.72 67.05 9.61
CA ASN A 226 -9.20 66.77 8.23
C ASN A 226 -8.65 67.57 7.03
N SER A 227 -8.37 66.87 5.93
CA SER A 227 -9.14 67.01 4.68
C SER A 227 -8.70 66.05 3.56
N GLN A 228 -9.62 65.90 2.62
CA GLN A 228 -9.76 64.92 1.54
C GLN A 228 -8.84 65.11 0.31
N ARG A 229 -8.61 63.98 -0.38
CA ARG A 229 -8.56 63.72 -1.84
C ARG A 229 -7.43 64.33 -2.73
N PHE A 230 -6.62 63.39 -3.28
CA PHE A 230 -6.11 63.14 -4.66
C PHE A 230 -5.87 64.31 -5.65
N PRO A 231 -4.96 64.23 -6.67
CA PRO A 231 -4.43 63.01 -7.34
C PRO A 231 -2.93 63.03 -7.79
N GLY A 232 -2.43 61.89 -8.31
CA GLY A 232 -1.53 61.89 -9.49
C GLY A 232 -0.07 61.41 -9.35
N LYS A 233 0.18 60.21 -9.91
CA LYS A 233 1.32 59.79 -10.77
C LYS A 233 2.67 59.31 -10.19
N HIS A 234 2.90 58.01 -10.47
CA HIS A 234 4.11 57.30 -10.95
C HIS A 234 5.32 57.02 -10.04
N SER A 235 5.50 55.72 -9.74
CA SER A 235 6.72 54.92 -10.03
C SER A 235 6.39 53.43 -9.77
N GLU A 236 6.18 52.67 -10.86
CA GLU A 236 7.04 51.56 -11.31
C GLU A 236 7.09 50.33 -10.39
N ILE A 237 6.14 49.42 -10.63
CA ILE A 237 6.18 48.03 -10.20
C ILE A 237 6.81 47.20 -11.33
N ARG A 238 7.88 46.47 -11.03
CA ARG A 238 8.43 45.42 -11.91
C ARG A 238 7.51 44.20 -11.87
N GLN A 239 7.03 43.83 -13.06
CA GLN A 239 6.23 42.65 -13.37
C GLN A 239 7.09 41.37 -13.34
N CYS A 240 6.52 40.26 -12.87
CA CYS A 240 6.84 38.90 -13.32
C CYS A 240 5.57 38.32 -13.96
N PRO A 241 5.64 37.68 -15.14
CA PRO A 241 4.45 37.38 -15.92
C PRO A 241 3.80 36.05 -15.56
N VAL A 242 2.47 36.11 -15.47
CA VAL A 242 1.54 34.98 -15.55
C VAL A 242 1.51 34.51 -17.01
N SER A 243 1.85 33.25 -17.28
CA SER A 243 1.60 32.63 -18.59
C SER A 243 0.31 31.82 -18.53
N HIS A 244 -0.61 32.19 -19.44
CA HIS A 244 -1.84 31.47 -19.73
C HIS A 244 -1.53 30.20 -20.53
N LEU A 245 -2.02 29.06 -20.07
CA LEU A 245 -2.08 27.83 -20.87
C LEU A 245 -3.45 27.76 -21.58
N VAL A 246 -3.45 28.23 -22.82
CA VAL A 246 -4.53 28.00 -23.79
C VAL A 246 -4.51 26.53 -24.17
N HIS A 247 -5.63 25.83 -24.01
CA HIS A 247 -5.84 24.49 -24.57
C HIS A 247 -5.84 24.59 -26.11
N GLN A 248 -4.80 24.07 -26.75
CA GLN A 248 -4.86 23.70 -28.16
C GLN A 248 -5.36 22.26 -28.27
N VAL A 249 -6.56 22.11 -28.82
CA VAL A 249 -7.11 20.85 -29.30
C VAL A 249 -6.34 20.48 -30.57
N VAL A 250 -5.54 19.43 -30.52
CA VAL A 250 -4.98 18.81 -31.74
C VAL A 250 -5.97 17.75 -32.21
N VAL A 251 -6.78 18.11 -33.20
CA VAL A 251 -7.57 17.15 -33.99
C VAL A 251 -6.61 16.50 -34.98
N ILE A 252 -6.40 15.19 -34.87
CA ILE A 252 -5.72 14.40 -35.90
C ILE A 252 -6.81 13.78 -36.77
N GLU A 253 -7.06 14.36 -37.94
CA GLU A 253 -7.88 13.72 -38.98
C GLU A 253 -7.07 12.64 -39.72
N PRO A 254 -7.67 11.47 -40.02
CA PRO A 254 -7.00 10.45 -40.82
C PRO A 254 -7.09 10.81 -42.31
N ASN A 255 -5.94 11.09 -42.92
CA ASN A 255 -5.85 11.27 -44.37
C ASN A 255 -5.80 9.90 -45.07
N ILE A 256 -6.89 9.56 -45.75
CA ILE A 256 -7.05 8.38 -46.60
C ILE A 256 -6.59 8.74 -48.02
N ASN A 257 -5.53 8.08 -48.53
CA ASN A 257 -5.46 7.74 -49.96
C ASN A 257 -4.48 6.59 -50.30
N LYS A 258 -5.08 5.41 -50.52
CA LYS A 258 -4.86 4.37 -51.55
C LYS A 258 -3.48 4.16 -52.19
N LYS A 259 -2.93 2.94 -52.01
CA LYS A 259 -2.73 1.85 -53.02
C LYS A 259 -2.05 0.65 -52.33
N SER A 260 -2.83 -0.37 -51.93
CA SER A 260 -3.06 -1.65 -52.63
C SER A 260 -1.91 -2.67 -52.52
N ASN A 261 -2.07 -3.67 -51.64
CA ASN A 261 -2.03 -5.10 -52.00
C ASN A 261 -2.54 -5.96 -50.80
N LEU A 262 -3.76 -6.47 -50.93
CA LEU A 262 -4.44 -7.45 -50.06
C LEU A 262 -4.51 -8.77 -50.83
N LYS A 263 -4.21 -9.94 -50.26
CA LYS A 263 -5.10 -10.87 -49.50
C LYS A 263 -4.32 -12.18 -49.20
N PRO A 264 -4.82 -13.14 -48.38
CA PRO A 264 -5.84 -13.07 -47.33
C PRO A 264 -5.45 -13.76 -45.99
N MET A 265 -6.19 -13.43 -44.93
CA MET A 265 -6.32 -14.16 -43.65
C MET A 265 -7.17 -15.44 -43.79
N VAL A 266 -6.91 -16.43 -42.93
CA VAL A 266 -7.83 -17.50 -42.50
C VAL A 266 -7.70 -17.65 -40.96
N PRO A 267 -8.79 -17.96 -40.21
CA PRO A 267 -9.11 -17.26 -38.96
C PRO A 267 -8.96 -18.09 -37.66
N ASN A 268 -9.17 -17.34 -36.57
CA ASN A 268 -9.32 -17.71 -35.15
C ASN A 268 -9.93 -19.09 -34.86
N LYS A 269 -9.29 -19.82 -33.92
CA LYS A 269 -9.88 -20.95 -33.22
C LYS A 269 -10.40 -20.48 -31.85
N VAL A 270 -11.72 -20.46 -31.74
CA VAL A 270 -12.48 -20.33 -30.49
C VAL A 270 -12.37 -21.66 -29.74
N ILE A 271 -12.06 -21.62 -28.44
CA ILE A 271 -12.16 -22.77 -27.54
C ILE A 271 -13.43 -22.57 -26.72
N GLU A 272 -14.47 -23.32 -27.05
CA GLU A 272 -15.67 -23.45 -26.24
C GLU A 272 -15.43 -24.44 -25.09
N ILE A 273 -15.84 -24.02 -23.90
CA ILE A 273 -15.89 -24.83 -22.68
C ILE A 273 -17.29 -25.46 -22.62
N VAL A 274 -17.37 -26.79 -22.68
CA VAL A 274 -18.62 -27.54 -22.49
C VAL A 274 -18.57 -28.30 -21.17
N THR A 275 -19.59 -28.10 -20.35
CA THR A 275 -19.88 -28.75 -19.07
C THR A 275 -20.41 -30.19 -19.24
N PRO A 276 -20.28 -31.08 -18.24
CA PRO A 276 -20.76 -32.46 -18.36
C PRO A 276 -22.17 -32.63 -17.79
N GLN A 277 -23.08 -33.25 -18.56
CA GLN A 277 -24.26 -33.93 -18.02
C GLN A 277 -24.55 -35.24 -18.78
N ALA A 278 -24.55 -36.31 -17.99
CA ALA A 278 -25.42 -37.49 -17.96
C ALA A 278 -25.97 -38.16 -19.24
N ALA A 279 -25.77 -39.48 -19.25
CA ALA A 279 -26.75 -40.55 -19.48
C ALA A 279 -26.66 -41.40 -20.78
N SER A 280 -26.52 -42.70 -20.50
CA SER A 280 -27.23 -43.85 -21.09
C SER A 280 -26.68 -44.56 -22.34
N ASN A 281 -26.44 -45.86 -22.11
CA ASN A 281 -26.71 -47.03 -22.96
C ASN A 281 -26.11 -47.08 -24.38
N TYR A 282 -25.23 -48.06 -24.64
CA TYR A 282 -25.63 -49.37 -25.16
C TYR A 282 -24.42 -50.31 -25.30
N ASN A 283 -24.67 -51.59 -25.00
CA ASN A 283 -23.81 -52.75 -25.21
C ASN A 283 -23.34 -52.91 -26.67
N ASN A 284 -22.17 -53.51 -26.87
CA ASN A 284 -22.06 -54.80 -27.59
C ASN A 284 -20.61 -55.34 -27.77
N TYR A 285 -20.46 -56.62 -27.38
CA TYR A 285 -19.49 -57.68 -27.78
C TYR A 285 -17.97 -57.36 -27.81
N SER A 286 -17.08 -57.86 -26.94
CA SER A 286 -16.65 -59.25 -26.60
C SER A 286 -15.76 -59.97 -27.63
N HIS A 287 -14.64 -60.51 -27.13
CA HIS A 287 -13.64 -61.44 -27.73
C HIS A 287 -12.51 -60.75 -28.52
N LEU A 288 -11.20 -60.92 -28.27
CA LEU A 288 -10.39 -62.12 -28.01
C LEU A 288 -9.12 -61.81 -27.18
N GLN A 289 -8.57 -62.89 -26.62
CA GLN A 289 -7.45 -63.09 -25.67
C GLN A 289 -6.03 -62.71 -26.20
N PRO A 290 -4.99 -62.71 -25.31
CA PRO A 290 -3.67 -62.13 -25.54
C PRO A 290 -2.65 -63.15 -26.08
N VAL A 291 -1.58 -62.66 -26.73
CA VAL A 291 -0.40 -63.46 -27.06
C VAL A 291 0.82 -62.91 -26.34
N SER A 292 1.31 -63.69 -25.38
CA SER A 292 2.66 -63.66 -24.84
C SER A 292 3.63 -64.32 -25.81
N ASN A 293 4.85 -63.80 -25.97
CA ASN A 293 6.06 -64.56 -25.61
C ASN A 293 7.35 -63.76 -25.74
N ASN A 294 8.19 -63.99 -24.74
CA ASN A 294 9.60 -63.63 -24.61
C ASN A 294 10.47 -64.14 -25.76
N LEU A 295 11.54 -63.42 -26.08
CA LEU A 295 12.85 -64.05 -26.30
C LEU A 295 13.98 -63.11 -25.84
N MET A 296 14.81 -63.65 -24.95
CA MET A 296 16.13 -63.17 -24.53
C MET A 296 17.14 -63.21 -25.67
N SER A 297 18.09 -62.25 -25.72
CA SER A 297 19.49 -62.47 -25.28
C SER A 297 20.53 -61.58 -26.00
N SER A 298 21.39 -60.98 -25.18
CA SER A 298 22.83 -60.65 -25.37
C SER A 298 23.27 -59.70 -26.50
N LEU A 299 23.87 -58.57 -26.11
CA LEU A 299 25.32 -58.32 -26.25
C LEU A 299 25.67 -56.95 -25.62
N HIS A 300 26.44 -56.98 -24.53
CA HIS A 300 27.21 -55.83 -24.05
C HIS A 300 28.49 -55.67 -24.86
N PRO A 301 28.93 -54.42 -25.10
CA PRO A 301 30.33 -54.08 -24.95
C PRO A 301 30.56 -52.93 -23.96
N LYS A 302 31.70 -53.03 -23.26
CA LYS A 302 32.28 -52.11 -22.27
C LYS A 302 32.68 -50.73 -22.84
N PRO A 303 32.93 -49.72 -21.99
CA PRO A 303 32.91 -48.31 -22.39
C PRO A 303 34.24 -47.87 -23.04
N LEU A 304 34.13 -47.14 -24.15
CA LEU A 304 35.22 -46.32 -24.68
C LEU A 304 35.25 -44.98 -23.92
N GLN A 305 36.32 -44.73 -23.18
CA GLN A 305 36.71 -43.39 -22.75
C GLN A 305 37.08 -42.58 -23.99
N ILE A 306 36.24 -41.60 -24.34
CA ILE A 306 36.62 -40.53 -25.25
C ILE A 306 36.55 -39.23 -24.44
N ALA A 307 37.72 -38.69 -24.14
CA ALA A 307 37.88 -37.33 -23.67
C ALA A 307 37.42 -36.39 -24.80
N VAL A 308 36.16 -35.95 -24.74
CA VAL A 308 35.67 -34.85 -25.57
C VAL A 308 35.67 -33.61 -24.69
N SER A 309 36.62 -32.71 -24.93
CA SER A 309 36.57 -31.35 -24.44
C SER A 309 35.25 -30.73 -24.92
N MET A 310 34.30 -30.54 -24.01
CA MET A 310 33.06 -29.85 -24.35
C MET A 310 33.38 -28.38 -24.65
N PRO A 311 32.85 -27.81 -25.74
CA PRO A 311 33.08 -26.42 -26.08
C PRO A 311 32.42 -25.54 -25.01
N VAL A 312 33.17 -24.53 -24.54
CA VAL A 312 32.63 -23.42 -23.74
C VAL A 312 31.43 -22.87 -24.50
N SER A 313 30.23 -23.07 -23.93
CA SER A 313 28.99 -22.63 -24.55
C SER A 313 29.07 -21.13 -24.81
N LYS A 314 28.67 -20.73 -26.01
CA LYS A 314 28.66 -19.33 -26.46
C LYS A 314 27.94 -18.48 -25.40
N ARG A 315 28.65 -17.53 -24.79
CA ARG A 315 28.06 -16.53 -23.88
C ARG A 315 26.90 -15.83 -24.60
N LYS A 316 25.66 -16.17 -24.27
CA LYS A 316 24.50 -15.35 -24.65
C LYS A 316 24.70 -14.01 -23.94
N THR A 317 24.72 -12.92 -24.70
CA THR A 317 24.71 -11.57 -24.13
C THR A 317 23.45 -11.44 -23.27
N MET A 318 23.62 -11.01 -22.01
CA MET A 318 22.53 -10.82 -21.07
C MET A 318 21.51 -9.84 -21.66
N GLN A 319 20.37 -10.35 -22.14
CA GLN A 319 19.31 -9.53 -22.68
C GLN A 319 18.46 -9.02 -21.52
N VAL A 320 18.67 -7.77 -21.12
CA VAL A 320 17.80 -7.10 -20.17
C VAL A 320 16.55 -6.65 -20.93
N PRO A 321 15.34 -7.08 -20.54
CA PRO A 321 14.10 -6.60 -21.13
C PRO A 321 13.97 -5.07 -21.03
N LYS A 322 13.31 -4.43 -22.00
CA LYS A 322 13.07 -2.96 -21.99
C LYS A 322 12.29 -2.48 -20.76
N LYS A 323 11.53 -3.36 -20.12
CA LYS A 323 10.90 -3.19 -18.81
C LYS A 323 11.26 -4.41 -17.97
N PHE A 324 12.00 -4.22 -16.89
CA PHE A 324 12.40 -5.29 -15.97
C PHE A 324 11.77 -5.00 -14.61
N GLU A 325 10.50 -5.36 -14.45
CA GLU A 325 9.68 -4.96 -13.30
C GLU A 325 9.05 -6.18 -12.63
N THR A 326 8.52 -7.11 -13.43
CA THR A 326 7.64 -8.18 -12.96
C THR A 326 8.39 -9.45 -12.58
N CYS A 327 7.71 -10.35 -11.86
CA CYS A 327 8.21 -11.70 -11.61
C CYS A 327 8.47 -12.48 -12.90
N GLU A 328 7.71 -12.24 -13.98
CA GLU A 328 7.91 -12.94 -15.25
C GLU A 328 9.12 -12.42 -16.01
N ASP A 329 9.43 -11.12 -15.88
CA ASP A 329 10.68 -10.54 -16.39
C ASP A 329 11.89 -11.16 -15.70
N VAL A 330 11.83 -11.34 -14.37
CA VAL A 330 12.87 -12.03 -13.60
C VAL A 330 13.01 -13.49 -14.03
N CYS A 331 11.91 -14.21 -14.21
CA CYS A 331 11.94 -15.60 -14.67
C CYS A 331 12.57 -15.70 -16.05
N THR A 332 12.19 -14.83 -16.97
CA THR A 332 12.76 -14.74 -18.33
C THR A 332 14.25 -14.44 -18.28
N TRP A 333 14.67 -13.51 -17.42
CA TRP A 333 16.07 -13.18 -17.23
C TRP A 333 16.88 -14.34 -16.64
N ILE A 334 16.37 -15.04 -15.63
CA ILE A 334 17.02 -16.24 -15.08
C ILE A 334 17.24 -17.30 -16.15
N MET A 335 16.26 -17.53 -17.02
CA MET A 335 16.36 -18.46 -18.16
C MET A 335 17.39 -18.00 -19.21
N SER A 336 17.65 -16.69 -19.31
CA SER A 336 18.62 -16.12 -20.24
C SER A 336 20.07 -16.30 -19.80
N LEU A 337 20.32 -16.51 -18.50
CA LEU A 337 21.67 -16.67 -17.95
C LEU A 337 22.31 -17.99 -18.38
N ASP A 338 21.54 -19.07 -18.29
CA ASP A 338 21.93 -20.42 -18.71
C ASP A 338 20.65 -21.28 -18.89
N GLU A 339 20.64 -22.16 -19.90
CA GLU A 339 19.51 -23.08 -20.14
C GLU A 339 19.28 -24.01 -18.95
N GLU A 340 20.35 -24.33 -18.21
CA GLU A 340 20.27 -25.10 -16.98
C GLU A 340 19.47 -24.42 -15.86
N TYR A 341 19.34 -23.09 -15.87
CA TYR A 341 18.70 -22.33 -14.78
C TYR A 341 17.18 -22.29 -14.87
N VAL A 342 16.59 -22.83 -15.95
CA VAL A 342 15.15 -23.10 -16.07
C VAL A 342 14.63 -23.88 -14.86
N ARG A 343 15.45 -24.77 -14.27
CA ARG A 343 15.10 -25.53 -13.06
C ARG A 343 14.78 -24.67 -11.84
N TYR A 344 15.31 -23.46 -11.77
CA TYR A 344 15.11 -22.54 -10.64
C TYR A 344 13.87 -21.66 -10.82
N VAL A 345 13.40 -21.45 -12.06
CA VAL A 345 12.26 -20.60 -12.39
C VAL A 345 11.00 -20.91 -11.56
N PRO A 346 10.59 -22.18 -11.36
CA PRO A 346 9.41 -22.46 -10.53
C PRO A 346 9.54 -21.93 -9.11
N ASN A 347 10.74 -21.93 -8.53
CA ASN A 347 10.97 -21.43 -7.18
C ASN A 347 10.97 -19.91 -7.13
N PHE A 348 11.58 -19.24 -8.11
CA PHE A 348 11.49 -17.77 -8.23
C PHE A 348 10.04 -17.33 -8.43
N ARG A 349 9.28 -18.02 -9.30
CA ARG A 349 7.86 -17.74 -9.56
C ARG A 349 6.98 -18.00 -8.34
N ARG A 350 7.13 -19.16 -7.67
CA ARG A 350 6.38 -19.48 -6.44
C ARG A 350 6.65 -18.51 -5.29
N ASN A 351 7.85 -17.93 -5.24
CA ASN A 351 8.22 -16.94 -4.23
C ASN A 351 7.96 -15.50 -4.69
N ASN A 352 7.34 -15.31 -5.86
CA ASN A 352 7.01 -14.01 -6.46
C ASN A 352 8.20 -13.03 -6.47
N ILE A 353 9.38 -13.52 -6.88
CA ILE A 353 10.59 -12.69 -6.95
C ILE A 353 10.49 -11.77 -8.17
N ASP A 354 10.05 -10.54 -7.94
CA ASP A 354 10.06 -9.45 -8.92
C ASP A 354 11.44 -8.75 -9.02
N ALA A 355 11.56 -7.79 -9.93
CA ALA A 355 12.83 -7.12 -10.19
C ALA A 355 13.38 -6.38 -8.95
N PHE A 356 12.52 -5.74 -8.18
CA PHE A 356 12.92 -5.06 -6.95
C PHE A 356 13.43 -6.05 -5.90
N HIS A 357 12.72 -7.17 -5.70
CA HIS A 357 13.13 -8.21 -4.77
C HIS A 357 14.48 -8.84 -5.17
N LEU A 358 14.64 -9.14 -6.46
CA LEU A 358 15.89 -9.67 -7.02
C LEU A 358 17.06 -8.71 -6.77
N LEU A 359 16.89 -7.44 -7.11
CA LEU A 359 17.95 -6.44 -7.06
C LEU A 359 18.28 -5.99 -5.63
N CYS A 360 17.33 -6.00 -4.69
CA CYS A 360 17.55 -5.45 -3.36
C CYS A 360 17.79 -6.51 -2.28
N TYR A 361 17.21 -7.71 -2.41
CA TYR A 361 17.12 -8.66 -1.29
C TYR A 361 17.59 -10.08 -1.60
N VAL A 362 17.93 -10.40 -2.85
CA VAL A 362 18.49 -11.72 -3.18
C VAL A 362 19.99 -11.74 -2.87
N ASP A 363 20.32 -12.43 -1.79
CA ASP A 363 21.68 -12.78 -1.38
C ASP A 363 21.90 -14.31 -1.45
N LYS A 364 23.10 -14.76 -1.07
CA LYS A 364 23.46 -16.19 -1.08
C LYS A 364 22.50 -17.04 -0.24
N LYS A 365 22.06 -16.53 0.92
CA LYS A 365 21.13 -17.23 1.82
C LYS A 365 19.74 -17.35 1.17
N LYS A 366 19.28 -16.30 0.51
CA LYS A 366 18.00 -16.28 -0.21
C LYS A 366 18.03 -17.22 -1.41
N LEU A 367 19.14 -17.31 -2.14
CA LEU A 367 19.29 -18.27 -3.25
C LEU A 367 19.19 -19.73 -2.79
N ILE A 368 19.75 -20.07 -1.62
CA ILE A 368 19.57 -21.40 -1.01
C ILE A 368 18.09 -21.67 -0.72
N GLN A 369 17.36 -20.68 -0.17
CA GLN A 369 15.91 -20.79 0.07
C GLN A 369 15.10 -20.93 -1.22
N LEU A 370 15.58 -20.34 -2.32
CA LEU A 370 15.00 -20.47 -3.66
C LEU A 370 15.43 -21.78 -4.36
N GLY A 371 16.09 -22.69 -3.66
CA GLY A 371 16.47 -24.01 -4.16
C GLY A 371 17.75 -24.04 -5.00
N VAL A 372 18.51 -22.95 -5.05
CA VAL A 372 19.83 -22.90 -5.70
C VAL A 372 20.88 -23.44 -4.73
N GLN A 373 21.02 -24.77 -4.64
CA GLN A 373 21.91 -25.42 -3.69
C GLN A 373 23.38 -25.46 -4.14
N LYS A 374 23.64 -25.48 -5.46
CA LYS A 374 25.00 -25.50 -6.00
C LYS A 374 25.69 -24.15 -5.79
N SER A 375 26.84 -24.16 -5.11
CA SER A 375 27.61 -22.95 -4.80
C SER A 375 28.06 -22.19 -6.05
N THR A 376 28.38 -22.91 -7.13
CA THR A 376 28.74 -22.34 -8.44
C THR A 376 27.59 -21.58 -9.09
N ASP A 377 26.36 -22.09 -8.95
CA ASP A 377 25.16 -21.43 -9.49
C ASP A 377 24.80 -20.21 -8.66
N GLN A 378 24.93 -20.30 -7.33
CA GLN A 378 24.75 -19.15 -6.44
C GLN A 378 25.68 -18.00 -6.82
N GLN A 379 26.96 -18.29 -7.01
CA GLN A 379 27.95 -17.29 -7.36
C GLN A 379 27.65 -16.63 -8.72
N ARG A 380 27.36 -17.43 -9.75
CA ARG A 380 27.03 -16.92 -11.08
C ARG A 380 25.77 -16.06 -11.09
N ILE A 381 24.72 -16.46 -10.40
CA ILE A 381 23.48 -15.68 -10.31
C ILE A 381 23.74 -14.36 -9.56
N LEU A 382 24.52 -14.36 -8.48
CA LEU A 382 24.86 -13.12 -7.75
C LEU A 382 25.72 -12.17 -8.60
N GLU A 383 26.69 -12.68 -9.35
CA GLU A 383 27.50 -11.88 -10.28
C GLU A 383 26.61 -11.26 -11.38
N ALA A 384 25.63 -12.01 -11.89
CA ALA A 384 24.67 -11.51 -12.86
C ALA A 384 23.74 -10.45 -12.27
N ILE A 385 23.26 -10.61 -11.04
CA ILE A 385 22.48 -9.59 -10.32
C ILE A 385 23.29 -8.29 -10.18
N GLU A 386 24.58 -8.39 -9.84
CA GLU A 386 25.45 -7.22 -9.69
C GLU A 386 25.72 -6.52 -11.03
N ALA A 387 25.88 -7.27 -12.11
CA ALA A 387 25.95 -6.70 -13.45
C ALA A 387 24.65 -5.97 -13.83
N LEU A 388 23.49 -6.57 -13.51
CA LEU A 388 22.18 -6.00 -13.77
C LEU A 388 21.93 -4.69 -12.99
N ARG A 389 22.34 -4.65 -11.72
CA ARG A 389 22.33 -3.44 -10.88
C ARG A 389 23.09 -2.28 -11.54
N LYS A 390 24.29 -2.55 -12.07
CA LYS A 390 25.10 -1.56 -12.78
C LYS A 390 24.42 -1.07 -14.06
N THR A 391 23.84 -1.97 -14.84
CA THR A 391 23.10 -1.61 -16.06
C THR A 391 21.88 -0.74 -15.78
N LEU A 392 21.20 -0.99 -14.66
CA LEU A 392 19.98 -0.26 -14.27
C LEU A 392 20.24 0.94 -13.35
N ASN A 393 21.50 1.29 -13.06
CA ASN A 393 21.87 2.33 -12.08
C ASN A 393 21.27 2.13 -10.66
N VAL A 394 21.05 0.88 -10.24
CA VAL A 394 20.53 0.53 -8.92
C VAL A 394 21.72 0.18 -8.00
N THR A 395 21.89 0.88 -6.88
CA THR A 395 22.94 0.56 -5.90
C THR A 395 22.43 -0.44 -4.87
N ALA A 396 23.22 -1.51 -4.61
CA ALA A 396 22.90 -2.47 -3.57
C ALA A 396 22.98 -1.81 -2.18
N GLY A 397 21.93 -1.96 -1.36
CA GLY A 397 22.03 -1.74 0.08
C GLY A 397 22.01 -0.31 0.59
N LYS A 398 21.59 0.69 -0.20
CA LYS A 398 21.13 1.97 0.38
C LYS A 398 19.61 1.99 0.46
N LYS A 399 19.09 2.24 1.65
CA LYS A 399 17.72 2.75 1.86
C LYS A 399 17.58 4.05 1.06
N ASN A 400 17.20 3.97 -0.21
CA ASN A 400 16.70 5.13 -0.93
C ASN A 400 15.20 5.20 -0.66
N GLU A 401 14.87 5.78 0.50
CA GLU A 401 13.65 6.56 0.62
C GLU A 401 13.73 7.66 -0.44
N GLY A 402 12.83 7.64 -1.42
CA GLY A 402 12.72 8.70 -2.41
C GLY A 402 13.39 8.39 -3.76
N ARG A 403 12.66 7.67 -4.60
CA ARG A 403 12.28 8.07 -5.97
C ARG A 403 11.56 6.90 -6.62
N LEU A 404 10.24 7.07 -6.73
CA LEU A 404 9.37 6.30 -7.63
C LEU A 404 9.45 6.93 -9.02
#